data_AF-A0A5M6IR27-F1
#
_entry.id   AF-A0A5M6IR27-F1
#
_cell.length_a   1.000
_cell.length_b   1.000
_cell.length_c   1.000
_cell.angle_alpha   90.00
_cell.angle_beta   90.00
_cell.angle_gamma   90.00
#
_symmetry.space_group_name_H-M   'P 1'
#
loop_
_entity.id
_entity.type
_entity.pdbx_description
1 polymer ?
#
loop_
_entity_poly.entity_id
_entity_poly.type
_entity_poly.pdbx_seq_one_letter_code
_entity_poly.pdbx_strand_id
1 'polypeptide(L)'
;MLNPDMVVPRLGPEQSLQGSNGHVPADQFRSPPVAAAFARPAIAWLSARPGPMSEAEFAARLVRDLDAKDVCLVLDVFRNDVLRLTGVLEAAAAMGDVTNFRRTSHALAGAAGAVGAQAFERACRQAMTRADLQPGELAATAAEIRRCGESALVQAATLQASLARP
;
A
#
# COMPACT_ATOMS: atom_id res chain seq x y z
N MET A 1 40.07 47.24 -46.11
CA MET A 1 41.10 46.21 -45.81
C MET A 1 41.15 46.08 -44.29
N LEU A 2 40.53 45.02 -43.74
CA LEU A 2 41.17 43.86 -43.08
C LEU A 2 41.70 44.22 -41.68
N ASN A 3 41.44 43.53 -40.57
CA ASN A 3 40.44 42.54 -40.12
C ASN A 3 40.57 42.53 -38.57
N PRO A 4 39.53 42.14 -37.81
CA PRO A 4 39.53 42.06 -36.36
C PRO A 4 39.92 40.65 -35.87
N ASP A 5 40.89 40.55 -34.97
CA ASP A 5 41.34 39.35 -34.22
C ASP A 5 42.25 39.91 -33.11
N MET A 6 42.21 39.59 -31.82
CA MET A 6 41.81 38.42 -31.07
C MET A 6 41.60 38.85 -29.61
N VAL A 7 40.54 38.42 -28.93
CA VAL A 7 40.60 37.72 -27.62
C VAL A 7 39.23 37.07 -27.44
N VAL A 8 39.19 35.75 -27.65
CA VAL A 8 38.10 34.88 -27.22
C VAL A 8 38.59 34.11 -26.00
N PRO A 9 37.85 34.12 -24.87
CA PRO A 9 37.85 32.98 -23.97
C PRO A 9 36.63 32.11 -24.26
N ARG A 10 36.93 30.86 -24.64
CA ARG A 10 36.00 29.73 -24.77
C ARG A 10 34.98 29.70 -23.64
N LEU A 11 33.70 29.86 -23.97
CA LEU A 11 32.61 29.27 -23.18
C LEU A 11 32.49 27.81 -23.62
N GLY A 12 32.82 26.90 -22.71
CA GLY A 12 32.65 25.46 -22.88
C GLY A 12 31.17 25.06 -22.92
N PRO A 13 30.86 23.86 -23.44
CA PRO A 13 29.52 23.48 -23.82
C PRO A 13 28.66 23.10 -22.62
N GLU A 14 27.38 23.41 -22.77
CA GLU A 14 26.21 22.69 -22.26
C GLU A 14 26.52 21.42 -21.46
N GLN A 15 26.42 21.52 -20.13
CA GLN A 15 26.00 20.39 -19.32
C GLN A 15 24.69 20.75 -18.65
N SER A 16 23.64 20.47 -19.43
CA SER A 16 22.29 20.20 -18.98
C SER A 16 22.36 19.17 -17.84
N LEU A 17 22.34 19.66 -16.59
CA LEU A 17 21.97 18.87 -15.44
C LEU A 17 20.45 18.75 -15.45
N GLN A 18 19.97 17.94 -16.40
CA GLN A 18 18.68 17.29 -16.35
C GLN A 18 18.75 16.32 -15.16
N GLY A 19 18.56 16.85 -13.95
CA GLY A 19 18.29 16.05 -12.77
C GLY A 19 17.01 15.28 -13.04
N SER A 20 17.18 14.00 -13.32
CA SER A 20 16.15 13.03 -13.64
C SER A 20 14.99 13.16 -12.64
N ASN A 21 13.91 13.82 -13.08
CA ASN A 21 12.59 13.56 -12.52
C ASN A 21 12.36 12.07 -12.73
N GLY A 22 12.52 11.29 -11.66
CA GLY A 22 12.12 9.90 -11.58
C GLY A 22 10.62 9.83 -11.80
N HIS A 23 10.20 9.91 -13.06
CA HIS A 23 8.90 9.47 -13.51
C HIS A 23 8.87 7.97 -13.28
N VAL A 24 8.39 7.58 -12.10
CA VAL A 24 8.03 6.20 -11.83
C VAL A 24 6.88 5.90 -12.79
N PRO A 25 7.06 5.03 -13.81
CA PRO A 25 6.00 4.74 -14.76
C PRO A 25 4.84 4.09 -13.99
N ALA A 26 3.65 4.70 -14.10
CA ALA A 26 2.43 4.26 -13.42
C ALA A 26 1.98 2.82 -13.80
N ASP A 27 2.64 2.19 -14.77
CA ASP A 27 2.31 0.86 -15.28
C ASP A 27 3.07 -0.30 -14.60
N GLN A 28 4.09 -0.04 -13.76
CA GLN A 28 4.87 -1.11 -13.10
C GLN A 28 4.17 -1.78 -11.90
N PHE A 29 2.97 -1.35 -11.54
CA PHE A 29 2.21 -1.86 -10.39
C PHE A 29 0.96 -2.65 -10.80
N ARG A 30 0.98 -3.34 -11.96
CA ARG A 30 -0.10 -4.25 -12.34
C ARG A 30 0.00 -5.61 -11.64
N SER A 31 0.05 -5.61 -10.32
CA SER A 31 -0.58 -6.69 -9.57
C SER A 31 -2.04 -6.27 -9.37
N PRO A 32 -3.03 -7.09 -9.77
CA PRO A 32 -4.41 -6.77 -9.47
C PRO A 32 -4.55 -6.57 -7.95
N PRO A 33 -5.31 -5.56 -7.47
CA PRO A 33 -5.62 -5.45 -6.05
C PRO A 33 -6.21 -6.78 -5.54
N VAL A 34 -6.12 -7.07 -4.24
CA VAL A 34 -6.78 -8.24 -3.61
C VAL A 34 -8.18 -8.49 -4.21
N ALA A 35 -8.98 -7.43 -4.41
CA ALA A 35 -10.31 -7.52 -5.03
C ALA A 35 -10.34 -8.09 -6.47
N ALA A 36 -9.32 -7.83 -7.29
CA ALA A 36 -9.21 -8.30 -8.67
C ALA A 36 -8.50 -9.67 -8.81
N ALA A 37 -7.74 -10.11 -7.80
CA ALA A 37 -7.26 -11.49 -7.72
C ALA A 37 -8.42 -12.49 -7.52
N PHE A 38 -9.56 -12.02 -7.03
CA PHE A 38 -10.79 -12.78 -6.88
C PHE A 38 -11.72 -12.64 -8.09
N ALA A 39 -11.43 -13.38 -9.16
CA ALA A 39 -12.44 -13.65 -10.18
C ALA A 39 -13.55 -14.59 -9.62
N ARG A 40 -14.53 -13.97 -8.96
CA ARG A 40 -15.98 -14.31 -8.95
C ARG A 40 -16.50 -15.54 -8.15
N PRO A 41 -16.00 -15.82 -6.93
CA PRO A 41 -17.00 -15.93 -5.84
C PRO A 41 -16.67 -15.19 -4.54
N ALA A 42 -15.41 -14.81 -4.29
CA ALA A 42 -15.03 -14.26 -2.98
C ALA A 42 -15.52 -12.82 -2.71
N ILE A 43 -15.82 -12.03 -3.76
CA ILE A 43 -16.34 -10.65 -3.59
C ILE A 43 -17.75 -10.67 -2.95
N ALA A 44 -18.56 -11.71 -3.18
CA ALA A 44 -19.86 -11.86 -2.52
C ALA A 44 -19.72 -12.08 -0.99
N TRP A 45 -18.56 -12.59 -0.54
CA TRP A 45 -18.25 -12.90 0.85
C TRP A 45 -17.94 -11.63 1.67
N LEU A 46 -17.46 -10.56 1.03
CA LEU A 46 -17.18 -9.26 1.66
C LEU A 46 -18.45 -8.46 2.01
N SER A 47 -19.58 -8.72 1.35
CA SER A 47 -20.83 -7.95 1.51
C SER A 47 -21.80 -8.52 2.57
N ALA A 48 -21.53 -9.71 3.11
CA ALA A 48 -22.46 -10.43 3.99
C ALA A 48 -21.90 -10.68 5.40
N ARG A 49 -21.32 -9.66 6.05
CA ARG A 49 -20.76 -9.79 7.41
C ARG A 49 -21.80 -9.47 8.51
N PRO A 50 -22.22 -10.43 9.34
CA PRO A 50 -22.93 -10.14 10.59
C PRO A 50 -21.90 -9.79 11.69
N GLY A 51 -21.91 -8.53 12.14
CA GLY A 51 -21.24 -8.09 13.38
C GLY A 51 -19.69 -8.08 13.38
N PRO A 52 -19.08 -7.51 14.45
CA PRO A 52 -17.63 -7.55 14.63
C PRO A 52 -17.20 -8.95 15.10
N MET A 53 -16.79 -9.81 14.17
CA MET A 53 -16.03 -11.04 14.48
C MET A 53 -14.63 -10.68 14.99
N SER A 54 -14.03 -11.52 15.82
CA SER A 54 -12.61 -11.42 16.22
C SER A 54 -11.64 -11.91 15.13
N GLU A 55 -10.36 -11.54 15.22
CA GLU A 55 -9.32 -11.96 14.26
C GLU A 55 -9.17 -13.49 14.21
N ALA A 56 -9.31 -14.14 15.38
CA ALA A 56 -9.27 -15.60 15.49
C ALA A 56 -10.46 -16.28 14.82
N GLU A 57 -11.68 -15.75 14.98
CA GLU A 57 -12.88 -16.27 14.32
C GLU A 57 -12.80 -16.10 12.79
N PHE A 58 -12.23 -14.99 12.33
CA PHE A 58 -12.00 -14.77 10.92
C PHE A 58 -11.03 -15.81 10.35
N ALA A 59 -9.88 -16.02 10.99
CA ALA A 59 -8.90 -17.01 10.57
C ALA A 59 -9.49 -18.44 10.56
N ALA A 60 -10.25 -18.82 11.59
CA ALA A 60 -10.90 -20.12 11.67
C ALA A 60 -11.94 -20.34 10.57
N ARG A 61 -12.59 -19.27 10.11
CA ARG A 61 -13.55 -19.33 9.00
C ARG A 61 -12.86 -19.36 7.64
N LEU A 62 -11.79 -18.61 7.47
CA LEU A 62 -10.98 -18.61 6.25
C LEU A 62 -10.42 -20.01 5.96
N VAL A 63 -9.90 -20.71 6.99
CA VAL A 63 -9.39 -22.08 6.89
C VAL A 63 -10.50 -23.12 6.65
N ARG A 64 -11.75 -22.82 7.04
CA ARG A 64 -12.90 -23.70 6.81
C ARG A 64 -13.41 -23.60 5.37
N ASP A 65 -13.41 -22.39 4.82
CA ASP A 65 -14.05 -22.08 3.55
C ASP A 65 -13.06 -22.16 2.36
N LEU A 66 -11.74 -22.17 2.63
CA LEU A 66 -10.68 -22.29 1.63
C LEU A 66 -9.70 -23.41 1.99
N ASP A 67 -9.08 -24.02 0.98
CA ASP A 67 -7.95 -24.92 1.23
C ASP A 67 -6.71 -24.12 1.65
N ALA A 68 -5.74 -24.80 2.26
CA ALA A 68 -4.53 -24.14 2.77
C ALA A 68 -3.76 -23.38 1.66
N LYS A 69 -3.82 -23.87 0.42
CA LYS A 69 -3.16 -23.25 -0.73
C LYS A 69 -3.81 -21.92 -1.09
N ASP A 70 -5.14 -21.86 -1.16
CA ASP A 70 -5.88 -20.65 -1.45
C ASP A 70 -5.73 -19.63 -0.31
N VAL A 71 -5.72 -20.06 0.95
CA VAL A 71 -5.40 -19.17 2.08
C VAL A 71 -4.02 -18.54 1.94
N CYS A 72 -2.99 -19.35 1.62
CA CYS A 72 -1.64 -18.83 1.39
C CYS A 72 -1.59 -17.80 0.26
N LEU A 73 -2.30 -18.06 -0.85
CA LEU A 73 -2.39 -17.11 -1.98
C LEU A 73 -3.00 -15.78 -1.53
N VAL A 74 -4.11 -15.81 -0.78
CA VAL A 74 -4.75 -14.58 -0.27
C VAL A 74 -3.78 -13.78 0.62
N LEU A 75 -3.04 -14.46 1.49
CA LEU A 75 -2.07 -13.81 2.39
C LEU A 75 -0.87 -13.23 1.63
N ASP A 76 -0.43 -13.85 0.54
CA ASP A 76 0.62 -13.31 -0.33
C ASP A 76 0.17 -12.05 -1.07
N VAL A 77 -1.06 -12.05 -1.60
CA VAL A 77 -1.62 -10.85 -2.25
C VAL A 77 -1.78 -9.72 -1.24
N PHE A 78 -2.28 -10.02 -0.04
CA PHE A 78 -2.34 -9.05 1.06
C PHE A 78 -0.96 -8.47 1.37
N ARG A 79 0.07 -9.32 1.52
CA ARG A 79 1.45 -8.88 1.78
C ARG A 79 1.95 -7.91 0.73
N ASN A 80 1.76 -8.24 -0.55
CA ASN A 80 2.17 -7.39 -1.66
C ASN A 80 1.44 -6.05 -1.66
N ASP A 81 0.12 -6.06 -1.40
CA ASP A 81 -0.67 -4.84 -1.31
C ASP A 81 -0.23 -3.95 -0.14
N VAL A 82 0.06 -4.52 1.05
CA VAL A 82 0.57 -3.75 2.18
C VAL A 82 1.88 -3.08 1.83
N LEU A 83 2.89 -3.84 1.40
CA LEU A 83 4.23 -3.30 1.11
C LEU A 83 4.20 -2.18 0.07
N ARG A 84 3.39 -2.36 -0.99
CA ARG A 84 3.23 -1.37 -2.05
C ARG A 84 2.48 -0.13 -1.58
N LEU A 85 1.31 -0.31 -0.97
CA LEU A 85 0.43 0.79 -0.62
C LEU A 85 0.93 1.59 0.58
N THR A 86 1.66 0.99 1.53
CA THR A 86 2.28 1.76 2.61
C THR A 86 3.32 2.74 2.07
N GLY A 87 4.11 2.36 1.06
CA GLY A 87 5.05 3.28 0.41
C GLY A 87 4.35 4.43 -0.31
N VAL A 88 3.24 4.15 -1.00
CA VAL A 88 2.41 5.20 -1.64
C VAL A 88 1.80 6.14 -0.60
N LEU A 89 1.34 5.60 0.54
CA LEU A 89 0.75 6.37 1.63
C LEU A 89 1.78 7.32 2.25
N GLU A 90 2.99 6.83 2.51
CA GLU A 90 4.08 7.64 3.06
C GLU A 90 4.51 8.75 2.10
N ALA A 91 4.59 8.47 0.79
CA ALA A 91 4.85 9.48 -0.22
C ALA A 91 3.74 10.55 -0.25
N ALA A 92 2.47 10.14 -0.21
CA ALA A 92 1.34 11.06 -0.16
C ALA A 92 1.38 11.96 1.10
N ALA A 93 1.73 11.38 2.26
CA ALA A 93 1.89 12.13 3.50
C ALA A 93 3.03 13.17 3.40
N ALA A 94 4.18 12.79 2.85
CA ALA A 94 5.33 13.68 2.67
C ALA A 94 5.03 14.85 1.73
N MET A 95 4.19 14.63 0.71
CA MET A 95 3.74 15.67 -0.23
C MET A 95 2.55 16.50 0.28
N GLY A 96 1.96 16.14 1.42
CA GLY A 96 0.71 16.75 1.89
C GLY A 96 -0.51 16.44 1.02
N ASP A 97 -0.45 15.39 0.19
CA ASP A 97 -1.55 14.98 -0.70
C ASP A 97 -2.62 14.20 0.07
N VAL A 98 -3.52 14.95 0.72
CA VAL A 98 -4.62 14.39 1.52
C VAL A 98 -5.53 13.48 0.68
N THR A 99 -5.72 13.78 -0.61
CA THR A 99 -6.62 13.00 -1.47
C THR A 99 -6.03 11.63 -1.74
N ASN A 100 -4.77 11.56 -2.17
CA ASN A 100 -4.12 10.29 -2.42
C ASN A 100 -3.87 9.52 -1.11
N PHE A 101 -3.58 10.22 -0.01
CA PHE A 101 -3.47 9.63 1.32
C PHE A 101 -4.75 8.88 1.69
N ARG A 102 -5.92 9.53 1.60
CA ARG A 102 -7.21 8.89 1.91
C ARG A 102 -7.54 7.73 0.98
N ARG A 103 -7.32 7.88 -0.32
CA ARG A 103 -7.56 6.81 -1.31
C ARG A 103 -6.69 5.59 -1.00
N THR A 104 -5.43 5.81 -0.64
CA THR A 104 -4.50 4.75 -0.28
C THR A 104 -4.88 4.10 1.05
N SER A 105 -5.27 4.88 2.07
CA SER A 105 -5.83 4.34 3.32
C SER A 105 -7.09 3.51 3.08
N HIS A 106 -7.96 3.92 2.15
CA HIS A 106 -9.14 3.15 1.78
C HIS A 106 -8.79 1.79 1.18
N ALA A 107 -7.86 1.77 0.23
CA ALA A 107 -7.37 0.52 -0.36
C ALA A 107 -6.75 -0.41 0.68
N LEU A 108 -5.91 0.13 1.58
CA LEU A 108 -5.31 -0.62 2.69
C LEU A 108 -6.35 -1.19 3.66
N ALA A 109 -7.39 -0.42 4.01
CA ALA A 109 -8.47 -0.91 4.85
C ALA A 109 -9.23 -2.07 4.20
N GLY A 110 -9.45 -2.01 2.88
CA GLY A 110 -10.06 -3.10 2.12
C GLY A 110 -9.22 -4.38 2.15
N ALA A 111 -7.91 -4.26 1.91
CA ALA A 111 -6.98 -5.39 1.98
C ALA A 111 -6.92 -6.00 3.39
N ALA A 112 -6.81 -5.14 4.42
CA ALA A 112 -6.79 -5.57 5.82
C ALA A 112 -8.09 -6.28 6.23
N GLY A 113 -9.24 -5.72 5.83
CA GLY A 113 -10.54 -6.32 6.10
C GLY A 113 -10.71 -7.68 5.43
N ALA A 114 -10.16 -7.88 4.23
CA ALA A 114 -10.23 -9.15 3.50
C ALA A 114 -9.46 -10.29 4.18
N VAL A 115 -8.47 -9.98 5.03
CA VAL A 115 -7.68 -10.99 5.77
C VAL A 115 -7.91 -10.95 7.29
N GLY A 116 -8.83 -10.10 7.76
CA GLY A 116 -9.17 -9.98 9.17
C GLY A 116 -8.10 -9.28 10.01
N ALA A 117 -7.23 -8.47 9.42
CA ALA A 117 -6.22 -7.68 10.14
C ALA A 117 -6.86 -6.42 10.76
N GLN A 118 -7.60 -6.58 11.86
CA GLN A 118 -8.51 -5.55 12.35
C GLN A 118 -7.80 -4.32 12.90
N ALA A 119 -6.68 -4.50 13.60
CA ALA A 119 -5.91 -3.36 14.10
C ALA A 119 -5.44 -2.46 12.94
N PHE A 120 -4.99 -3.07 11.85
CA PHE A 120 -4.57 -2.37 10.66
C PHE A 120 -5.73 -1.73 9.89
N GLU A 121 -6.84 -2.45 9.75
CA GLU A 121 -8.07 -1.92 9.15
C GLU A 121 -8.58 -0.69 9.92
N ARG A 122 -8.62 -0.75 11.26
CA ARG A 122 -9.07 0.36 12.11
C ARG A 122 -8.18 1.59 11.96
N ALA A 123 -6.86 1.43 11.97
CA ALA A 123 -5.92 2.54 11.77
C ALA A 123 -6.17 3.23 10.41
N CYS A 124 -6.36 2.45 9.35
CA CYS A 124 -6.68 2.98 8.02
C CYS A 124 -8.04 3.71 7.99
N ARG A 125 -9.07 3.16 8.64
CA ARG A 125 -10.40 3.81 8.73
C ARG A 125 -10.39 5.09 9.54
N GLN A 126 -9.65 5.13 10.64
CA GLN A 126 -9.49 6.35 11.43
C GLN A 126 -8.83 7.46 10.61
N ALA A 127 -7.81 7.13 9.82
CA ALA A 127 -7.16 8.09 8.93
C ALA A 127 -8.12 8.69 7.88
N MET A 128 -9.11 7.92 7.40
CA MET A 128 -10.13 8.40 6.47
C MET A 128 -11.13 9.37 7.13
N THR A 129 -11.42 9.20 8.42
CA THR A 129 -12.43 10.02 9.12
C THR A 129 -11.96 11.42 9.48
N ARG A 130 -10.65 11.69 9.45
CA ARG A 130 -10.10 13.00 9.83
C ARG A 130 -10.14 13.94 8.62
N ALA A 131 -11.05 14.91 8.66
CA ALA A 131 -11.34 15.85 7.57
C ALA A 131 -10.18 16.83 7.28
N ASP A 132 -9.41 17.21 8.30
CA ASP A 132 -8.57 18.42 8.27
C ASP A 132 -7.11 18.16 8.72
N LEU A 133 -6.60 16.97 8.42
CA LEU A 133 -5.23 16.59 8.81
C LEU A 133 -4.20 17.58 8.27
N GLN A 134 -3.45 18.19 9.18
CA GLN A 134 -2.29 19.01 8.85
C GLN A 134 -1.12 18.12 8.38
N PRO A 135 -0.14 18.65 7.62
CA PRO A 135 0.97 17.86 7.10
C PRO A 135 1.73 17.03 8.17
N GLY A 136 1.97 17.59 9.36
CA GLY A 136 2.60 16.86 10.46
C GLY A 136 1.75 15.71 11.00
N GLU A 137 0.42 15.85 10.97
CA GLU A 137 -0.51 14.80 11.39
C GLU A 137 -0.65 13.70 10.34
N LEU A 138 -0.53 14.03 9.04
CA LEU A 138 -0.45 13.05 7.95
C LEU A 138 0.77 12.14 8.15
N ALA A 139 1.95 12.72 8.42
CA ALA A 139 3.17 11.95 8.66
C ALA A 139 3.05 11.03 9.89
N ALA A 140 2.51 11.55 11.01
CA ALA A 140 2.28 10.75 12.21
C ALA A 140 1.28 9.61 11.97
N THR A 141 0.20 9.89 11.24
CA THR A 141 -0.83 8.90 10.88
C THR A 141 -0.27 7.84 9.93
N ALA A 142 0.55 8.23 8.94
CA ALA A 142 1.23 7.29 8.04
C ALA A 142 2.12 6.32 8.83
N ALA A 143 2.89 6.84 9.79
CA ALA A 143 3.77 6.03 10.62
C ALA A 143 2.98 5.05 11.52
N GLU A 144 1.82 5.46 12.04
CA GLU A 144 0.92 4.57 12.78
C GLU A 144 0.38 3.45 11.89
N ILE A 145 -0.13 3.80 10.71
CA ILE A 145 -0.62 2.82 9.73
C ILE A 145 0.49 1.84 9.36
N ARG A 146 1.73 2.31 9.11
CA ARG A 146 2.87 1.42 8.82
C ARG A 146 3.14 0.45 9.96
N ARG A 147 3.20 0.90 11.21
CA ARG A 147 3.41 0.01 12.37
C ARG A 147 2.34 -1.07 12.47
N CYS A 148 1.07 -0.70 12.27
CA CYS A 148 -0.02 -1.67 12.24
C CYS A 148 0.10 -2.64 11.07
N GLY A 149 0.51 -2.17 9.88
CA GLY A 149 0.75 -2.99 8.70
C GLY A 149 1.88 -3.99 8.91
N GLU A 150 3.01 -3.57 9.49
CA GLU A 150 4.14 -4.45 9.85
C GLU A 150 3.71 -5.55 10.83
N SER A 151 2.93 -5.21 11.85
CA SER A 151 2.36 -6.21 12.76
C SER A 151 1.45 -7.20 12.04
N ALA A 152 0.59 -6.72 11.14
CA ALA A 152 -0.29 -7.58 10.35
C ALA A 152 0.49 -8.52 9.40
N LEU A 153 1.60 -8.06 8.82
CA LEU A 153 2.48 -8.90 8.00
C LEU A 153 3.12 -10.04 8.81
N VAL A 154 3.55 -9.76 10.05
CA VAL A 154 4.09 -10.79 10.95
C VAL A 154 3.02 -11.84 11.28
N GLN A 155 1.80 -11.40 11.56
CA GLN A 155 0.67 -12.30 11.82
C GLN A 155 0.32 -13.15 10.61
N ALA A 156 0.27 -12.56 9.41
CA ALA A 156 0.03 -13.28 8.15
C ALA A 156 1.11 -14.35 7.90
N ALA A 157 2.38 -14.01 8.09
CA ALA A 157 3.48 -14.96 7.95
C ALA A 157 3.41 -16.11 8.96
N THR A 158 3.00 -15.81 10.19
CA THR A 158 2.80 -16.83 11.24
C THR A 158 1.69 -17.81 10.86
N LEU A 159 0.58 -17.29 10.31
CA LEU A 159 -0.53 -18.11 9.82
C LEU A 159 -0.09 -18.99 8.65
N GLN A 160 0.58 -18.43 7.63
CA GLN A 160 1.13 -19.20 6.51
C GLN A 160 2.04 -20.34 6.99
N ALA A 161 2.95 -20.07 7.93
CA ALA A 161 3.84 -21.08 8.48
C ALA A 161 3.11 -22.18 9.28
N SER A 162 1.95 -21.87 9.88
CA SER A 162 1.12 -22.87 10.55
C SER A 162 0.38 -23.80 9.58
N LEU A 163 0.00 -23.28 8.40
CA LEU A 163 -0.69 -24.04 7.35
C LEU A 163 0.26 -24.96 6.56
N ALA A 164 1.55 -24.64 6.53
CA ALA A 164 2.58 -25.45 5.88
C ALA A 164 3.02 -26.66 6.70
N ARG A 165 2.57 -26.80 7.95
CA ARG A 165 2.87 -27.97 8.78
C ARG A 165 1.91 -29.12 8.42
N PRO A 166 2.44 -30.31 8.07
CA PRO A 166 1.65 -31.49 7.69
C PRO A 166 0.90 -32.11 8.87
#